data_AF-A0A199VG51-F1
#
_entry.id   AF-A0A199VG51-F1
#
_cell.length_a   1.000
_cell.length_b   1.000
_cell.length_c   1.000
_cell.angle_alpha   90.00
_cell.angle_beta   90.00
_cell.angle_gamma   90.00
#
_symmetry.space_group_name_H-M   'P 1'
#
loop_
_entity.id
_entity.type
_entity.pdbx_description
1 polymer ?
#
loop_
_entity_poly.entity_id
_entity_poly.type
_entity_poly.pdbx_seq_one_letter_code
_entity_poly.pdbx_strand_id
1 'polypeptide(L)'
;MSASAAHACLPLRGDCAAVGSASRTSRRRSRLPQRARSPAVRCARAAEETESAPRVATLRSGGGGADSLVICRVLNGMWQTSGAWGRIDRDAAVDAMLRHADAGLTTFDMADHYGPAEDLYGIFINKVRRERPPELLEEIKG
;
A
#
# COMPACT_ATOMS: atom_id res chain seq x y z
N MET A 1 -48.16 25.66 18.28
CA MET A 1 -48.38 25.57 19.74
C MET A 1 -47.26 24.67 20.26
N SER A 2 -46.27 25.05 21.06
CA SER A 2 -46.10 26.16 22.00
C SER A 2 -44.64 26.65 21.94
N ALA A 3 -44.47 27.93 22.23
CA ALA A 3 -43.23 28.68 22.23
C ALA A 3 -42.47 28.58 23.57
N SER A 4 -41.33 29.30 23.63
CA SER A 4 -40.69 29.92 24.82
C SER A 4 -39.31 29.34 25.17
N ALA A 5 -38.24 30.10 25.42
CA ALA A 5 -37.94 31.52 25.27
C ALA A 5 -36.42 31.70 25.36
N ALA A 6 -35.96 32.84 24.84
CA ALA A 6 -34.58 33.29 24.83
C ALA A 6 -34.08 33.79 26.21
N HIS A 7 -32.76 33.79 26.40
CA HIS A 7 -32.08 34.84 27.14
C HIS A 7 -30.69 35.13 26.53
N ALA A 8 -30.44 36.41 26.32
CA ALA A 8 -29.24 36.98 25.73
C ALA A 8 -28.42 37.75 26.80
N CYS A 9 -27.38 38.46 26.33
CA CYS A 9 -26.53 39.49 26.98
C CYS A 9 -25.21 38.96 27.60
N LEU A 10 -24.07 39.00 26.89
CA LEU A 10 -23.14 40.12 26.56
C LEU A 10 -22.03 40.33 27.63
N PRO A 11 -20.84 40.85 27.23
CA PRO A 11 -19.56 40.63 27.89
C PRO A 11 -19.16 41.78 28.82
N LEU A 12 -18.25 41.51 29.77
CA LEU A 12 -17.61 42.56 30.57
C LEU A 12 -16.11 42.57 30.31
N ARG A 13 -15.66 43.69 29.71
CA ARG A 13 -14.28 44.19 29.77
C ARG A 13 -14.11 44.99 31.06
N GLY A 14 -12.93 44.90 31.66
CA GLY A 14 -12.49 45.79 32.73
C GLY A 14 -10.97 45.76 32.83
N ASP A 15 -10.33 46.86 32.43
CA ASP A 15 -8.94 47.20 32.69
C ASP A 15 -8.79 47.78 34.11
N CYS A 16 -7.67 47.51 34.80
CA CYS A 16 -6.65 48.51 35.19
C CYS A 16 -5.77 48.08 36.39
N ALA A 17 -4.48 48.40 36.22
CA ALA A 17 -3.48 48.80 37.23
C ALA A 17 -2.70 47.72 38.01
N ALA A 18 -1.38 47.87 37.87
CA ALA A 18 -0.29 47.11 38.45
C ALA A 18 -0.02 47.43 39.92
N VAL A 19 0.50 46.43 40.66
CA VAL A 19 1.43 46.62 41.79
C VAL A 19 2.52 45.55 41.68
N GLY A 20 3.77 45.99 41.74
CA GLY A 20 4.94 45.18 41.42
C GLY A 20 5.46 44.28 42.54
N SER A 21 6.31 43.35 42.14
CA SER A 21 7.45 42.87 42.91
C SER A 21 8.38 42.15 41.93
N ALA A 22 9.55 42.74 41.69
CA ALA A 22 10.57 42.19 40.80
C ALA A 22 11.30 41.04 41.51
N SER A 23 10.86 39.80 41.29
CA SER A 23 11.63 38.61 41.65
C SER A 23 12.54 38.20 40.48
N ARG A 24 13.85 38.24 40.74
CA ARG A 24 14.92 37.81 39.83
C ARG A 24 14.82 36.30 39.59
N THR A 25 14.06 35.86 38.60
CA THR A 25 14.10 34.46 38.14
C THR A 25 15.14 34.32 37.03
N SER A 26 16.23 33.62 37.37
CA SER A 26 17.24 33.11 36.45
C SER A 26 16.59 32.43 35.23
N ARG A 27 16.73 33.04 34.04
CA ARG A 27 16.36 32.41 32.77
C ARG A 27 17.34 31.28 32.47
N ARG A 28 17.03 30.06 32.92
CA ARG A 28 17.66 28.85 32.39
C ARG A 28 17.13 28.66 30.97
N ARG A 29 17.89 29.10 29.96
CA ARG A 29 17.61 28.80 28.55
C ARG A 29 17.61 27.28 28.40
N SER A 30 16.43 26.66 28.33
CA SER A 30 16.28 25.29 27.86
C SER A 30 16.64 25.29 26.38
N ARG A 31 17.82 24.76 26.05
CA ARG A 31 18.16 24.42 24.67
C ARG A 31 17.26 23.24 24.30
N LEU A 32 16.20 23.49 23.53
CA LEU A 32 15.45 22.43 22.88
C LEU A 32 16.43 21.69 21.95
N PRO A 33 16.49 20.35 21.98
CA PRO A 33 17.31 19.61 21.04
C PRO A 33 16.76 19.88 19.63
N GLN A 34 17.62 20.36 18.73
CA GLN A 34 17.28 20.48 17.32
C GLN A 34 16.91 19.08 16.82
N ARG A 35 15.63 18.91 16.48
CA ARG A 35 15.10 17.68 15.88
C ARG A 35 15.88 17.46 14.58
N ALA A 36 16.74 16.46 14.57
CA ALA A 36 17.48 16.06 13.37
C ALA A 36 16.45 15.84 12.25
N ARG A 37 16.64 16.54 11.11
CA ARG A 37 15.79 16.33 9.95
C ARG A 37 15.98 14.88 9.50
N SER A 38 14.92 14.08 9.56
CA SER A 38 14.91 12.76 8.95
C SER A 38 15.31 12.89 7.47
N PRO A 39 16.20 12.01 6.95
CA PRO A 39 16.52 12.04 5.54
C PRO A 39 15.21 11.80 4.77
N ALA A 40 14.88 12.72 3.86
CA ALA A 40 13.73 12.55 3.00
C ALA A 40 13.93 11.25 2.22
N VAL A 41 13.03 10.28 2.41
CA VAL A 41 12.98 9.07 1.60
C VAL A 41 12.77 9.54 0.16
N ARG A 42 13.82 9.46 -0.65
CA ARG A 42 13.78 9.88 -2.04
C ARG A 42 13.16 8.72 -2.83
N CYS A 43 11.87 8.80 -3.13
CA CYS A 43 11.26 7.92 -4.13
C CYS A 43 11.95 8.22 -5.46
N ALA A 44 12.78 7.31 -5.94
CA ALA A 44 13.33 7.40 -7.29
C ALA A 44 12.18 7.22 -8.28
N ARG A 45 11.86 8.26 -9.05
CA ARG A 45 11.03 8.11 -10.25
C ARG A 45 11.94 7.53 -11.33
N ALA A 46 11.89 6.22 -11.51
CA ALA A 46 12.42 5.59 -12.70
C ALA A 46 11.37 5.76 -13.80
N ALA A 47 11.47 6.84 -14.55
CA ALA A 47 10.74 7.04 -15.79
C ALA A 47 11.78 7.25 -16.89
N GLU A 48 12.56 6.21 -17.16
CA GLU A 48 13.32 6.09 -18.41
C GLU A 48 13.17 4.65 -18.91
N GLU A 49 12.61 4.50 -20.11
CA GLU A 49 12.61 3.27 -20.90
C GLU A 49 14.05 3.01 -21.39
N THR A 50 14.97 2.79 -20.46
CA THR A 50 16.23 2.14 -20.77
C THR A 50 15.89 0.66 -20.93
N GLU A 51 16.34 0.05 -22.04
CA GLU A 51 16.17 -1.36 -22.38
C GLU A 51 16.24 -2.22 -21.11
N SER A 52 15.06 -2.54 -20.58
CA SER A 52 14.89 -2.98 -19.20
C SER A 52 15.50 -4.35 -19.12
N ALA A 53 16.44 -4.54 -18.19
CA ALA A 53 16.96 -5.85 -17.84
C ALA A 53 15.82 -6.88 -17.79
N PRO A 54 16.06 -8.14 -18.19
CA PRO A 54 15.00 -9.13 -18.30
C PRO A 54 14.20 -9.18 -17.00
N ARG A 55 12.88 -9.00 -17.12
CA ARG A 55 11.94 -9.00 -15.99
C ARG A 55 11.76 -10.38 -15.35
N VAL A 56 12.59 -11.32 -15.75
CA VAL A 56 12.44 -12.74 -15.51
C VAL A 56 13.69 -13.26 -14.77
N ALA A 57 13.48 -14.20 -13.84
CA ALA A 57 14.52 -14.94 -13.16
C ALA A 57 14.31 -16.45 -13.34
N THR A 58 15.40 -17.19 -13.51
CA THR A 58 15.38 -18.65 -13.49
C THR A 58 15.69 -19.13 -12.07
N LEU A 59 14.68 -19.66 -11.39
CA LEU A 59 14.82 -20.37 -10.13
C LEU A 59 15.30 -21.80 -10.40
N ARG A 60 16.16 -22.33 -9.53
CA ARG A 60 16.61 -23.73 -9.57
C ARG A 60 16.30 -24.38 -8.24
N SER A 61 15.82 -25.62 -8.28
CA SER A 61 15.63 -26.40 -7.06
C SER A 61 16.98 -26.75 -6.43
N GLY A 62 17.12 -26.61 -5.12
CA GLY A 62 18.39 -26.84 -4.40
C GLY A 62 18.78 -28.32 -4.22
N GLY A 63 17.89 -29.26 -4.59
CA GLY A 63 18.02 -30.69 -4.29
C GLY A 63 18.83 -31.53 -5.30
N GLY A 64 19.68 -30.92 -6.13
CA GLY A 64 20.52 -31.66 -7.11
C GLY A 64 19.79 -32.15 -8.36
N GLY A 65 18.49 -31.88 -8.50
CA GLY A 65 17.72 -32.10 -9.73
C GLY A 65 17.92 -30.99 -10.76
N ALA A 66 17.65 -31.28 -12.03
CA ALA A 66 17.74 -30.32 -13.15
C ALA A 66 16.54 -29.36 -13.25
N ASP A 67 15.66 -29.35 -12.25
CA ASP A 67 14.41 -28.60 -12.28
C ASP A 67 14.69 -27.10 -12.16
N SER A 68 14.27 -26.37 -13.20
CA SER A 68 14.37 -24.92 -13.26
C SER A 68 13.02 -24.31 -13.65
N LEU A 69 12.70 -23.18 -13.03
CA LEU A 69 11.46 -22.45 -13.26
C LEU A 69 11.77 -21.02 -13.63
N VAL A 70 11.19 -20.56 -14.73
CA VAL A 70 11.35 -19.21 -15.25
C VAL A 70 10.14 -18.38 -14.81
N ILE A 71 10.36 -17.36 -13.97
CA ILE A 71 9.30 -16.53 -13.36
C ILE A 71 9.59 -15.04 -13.49
N CYS A 72 8.56 -14.20 -13.36
CA CYS A 72 8.74 -12.77 -13.14
C CYS A 72 9.51 -12.52 -11.84
N ARG A 73 10.42 -11.53 -11.84
CA ARG A 73 11.24 -11.17 -10.65
C ARG A 73 10.40 -10.59 -9.51
N VAL A 74 9.21 -10.10 -9.81
CA VAL A 74 8.26 -9.55 -8.85
C VAL A 74 7.06 -10.49 -8.79
N LEU A 75 6.79 -11.00 -7.58
CA LEU A 75 5.66 -11.89 -7.33
C LEU A 75 4.46 -11.07 -6.85
N ASN A 76 3.29 -11.39 -7.40
CA ASN A 76 2.01 -10.89 -6.92
C ASN A 76 1.49 -11.83 -5.83
N GLY A 77 1.84 -11.55 -4.57
CA GLY A 77 1.29 -12.30 -3.43
C GLY A 77 -0.21 -12.03 -3.28
N MET A 78 -1.00 -13.09 -3.12
CA MET A 78 -2.46 -13.01 -2.97
C MET A 78 -2.93 -12.99 -1.51
N TRP A 79 -2.01 -12.81 -0.55
CA TRP A 79 -2.26 -12.86 0.89
C TRP A 79 -3.36 -11.90 1.39
N GLN A 80 -3.62 -10.78 0.70
CA GLN A 80 -4.73 -9.86 0.98
C GLN A 80 -6.11 -10.52 0.86
N THR A 81 -6.19 -11.66 0.16
CA THR A 81 -7.43 -12.42 0.01
C THR A 81 -7.73 -13.35 1.20
N SER A 82 -6.82 -13.46 2.18
CA SER A 82 -6.96 -14.28 3.40
C SER A 82 -8.13 -13.92 4.34
N GLY A 83 -8.91 -12.87 4.05
CA GLY A 83 -10.16 -12.56 4.76
C GLY A 83 -10.02 -11.61 5.97
N ALA A 84 -8.81 -11.23 6.37
CA ALA A 84 -8.58 -10.27 7.45
C ALA A 84 -8.92 -8.80 7.09
N TRP A 85 -9.22 -8.53 5.82
CA TRP A 85 -9.34 -7.17 5.25
C TRP A 85 -10.76 -6.79 4.85
N GLY A 86 -11.76 -7.57 5.28
CA GLY A 86 -13.16 -7.37 4.94
C GLY A 86 -13.61 -8.14 3.70
N ARG A 87 -14.75 -7.76 3.14
CA ARG A 87 -15.35 -8.45 1.98
C ARG A 87 -14.51 -8.22 0.74
N ILE A 88 -14.22 -9.30 0.01
CA ILE A 88 -13.52 -9.25 -1.26
C ILE A 88 -14.54 -9.08 -2.38
N ASP A 89 -14.33 -8.08 -3.23
CA ASP A 89 -14.98 -7.98 -4.53
C ASP A 89 -14.22 -8.87 -5.53
N ARG A 90 -14.89 -9.93 -5.97
CA ARG A 90 -14.31 -10.96 -6.85
C ARG A 90 -13.94 -10.40 -8.21
N ASP A 91 -14.80 -9.57 -8.79
CA ASP A 91 -14.59 -9.04 -10.15
C ASP A 91 -13.45 -8.03 -10.12
N ALA A 92 -13.43 -7.14 -9.11
CA ALA A 92 -12.34 -6.19 -8.94
C ALA A 92 -10.99 -6.89 -8.70
N ALA A 93 -10.98 -8.00 -7.94
CA ALA A 93 -9.77 -8.79 -7.71
C ALA A 93 -9.24 -9.43 -9.01
N VAL A 94 -10.11 -10.09 -9.78
CA VAL A 94 -9.73 -10.71 -11.06
C VAL A 94 -9.27 -9.65 -12.07
N ASP A 95 -9.96 -8.50 -12.13
CA ASP A 95 -9.56 -7.41 -13.01
C ASP A 95 -8.20 -6.81 -12.62
N ALA A 96 -7.87 -6.79 -11.33
CA ALA A 96 -6.52 -6.41 -10.88
C ALA A 96 -5.48 -7.43 -11.35
N MET A 97 -5.74 -8.73 -11.24
CA MET A 97 -4.85 -9.79 -11.73
C MET A 97 -4.61 -9.69 -13.23
N LEU A 98 -5.65 -9.40 -14.02
CA LEU A 98 -5.51 -9.14 -15.47
C LEU A 98 -4.59 -7.95 -15.74
N ARG A 99 -4.78 -6.83 -15.04
CA ARG A 99 -3.89 -5.65 -15.19
C ARG A 99 -2.45 -5.95 -14.81
N HIS A 100 -2.21 -6.83 -13.84
CA HIS A 100 -0.87 -7.24 -13.44
C HIS A 100 -0.21 -8.07 -14.55
N ALA A 101 -0.92 -9.05 -15.09
CA ALA A 101 -0.44 -9.86 -16.22
C ALA A 101 -0.18 -9.01 -17.46
N ASP A 102 -1.12 -8.11 -17.81
CA ASP A 102 -0.98 -7.18 -18.95
C ASP A 102 0.23 -6.23 -18.78
N ALA A 103 0.65 -5.95 -17.54
CA ALA A 103 1.84 -5.16 -17.21
C ALA A 103 3.15 -5.99 -17.15
N GLY A 104 3.09 -7.30 -17.42
CA GLY A 104 4.23 -8.21 -17.33
C GLY A 104 4.56 -8.72 -15.91
N LEU A 105 3.67 -8.51 -14.94
CA LEU A 105 3.76 -9.11 -13.61
C LEU A 105 3.02 -10.45 -13.64
N THR A 106 3.66 -11.45 -14.23
CA THR A 106 3.03 -12.72 -14.61
C THR A 106 3.13 -13.83 -13.57
N THR A 107 3.75 -13.58 -12.41
CA THR A 107 3.91 -14.60 -11.35
C THR A 107 3.04 -14.26 -10.16
N PHE A 108 2.16 -15.18 -9.78
CA PHE A 108 1.23 -15.06 -8.66
C PHE A 108 1.62 -16.06 -7.58
N ASP A 109 1.50 -15.66 -6.31
CA ASP A 109 1.79 -16.51 -5.16
C ASP A 109 0.50 -16.68 -4.34
N MET A 110 0.13 -17.93 -4.10
CA MET A 110 -1.12 -18.33 -3.47
C MET A 110 -0.86 -19.41 -2.42
N ALA A 111 -1.83 -19.55 -1.52
CA ALA A 111 -1.86 -20.66 -0.57
C ALA A 111 -3.31 -21.05 -0.29
N ASP A 112 -3.51 -22.31 0.08
CA ASP A 112 -4.78 -22.89 0.51
C ASP A 112 -5.49 -22.10 1.62
N HIS A 113 -4.72 -21.47 2.51
CA HIS A 113 -5.22 -20.65 3.61
C HIS A 113 -5.44 -19.17 3.23
N TYR A 114 -5.21 -18.76 1.98
CA TYR A 114 -5.51 -17.40 1.49
C TYR A 114 -6.98 -17.21 1.10
N GLY A 115 -7.89 -18.04 1.61
CA GLY A 115 -9.31 -17.89 1.34
C GLY A 115 -9.62 -18.15 -0.14
N PRO A 116 -10.18 -17.18 -0.90
CA PRO A 116 -10.58 -17.41 -2.28
C PRO A 116 -9.44 -17.26 -3.31
N ALA A 117 -8.17 -17.24 -2.91
CA ALA A 117 -7.04 -16.98 -3.81
C ALA A 117 -7.02 -17.92 -5.03
N GLU A 118 -7.14 -19.22 -4.79
CA GLU A 118 -7.09 -20.26 -5.83
C GLU A 118 -8.31 -20.18 -6.77
N ASP A 119 -9.51 -19.94 -6.21
CA ASP A 119 -10.73 -19.71 -6.98
C ASP A 119 -10.61 -18.48 -7.90
N LEU A 120 -10.08 -17.38 -7.36
CA LEU A 120 -9.84 -16.15 -8.13
C LEU A 120 -8.85 -16.38 -9.26
N TYR A 121 -7.77 -17.12 -9.00
CA TYR A 121 -6.80 -17.49 -10.01
C TYR A 121 -7.39 -18.37 -11.11
N GLY A 122 -8.25 -19.33 -10.75
CA GLY A 122 -8.99 -20.13 -11.74
C GLY A 122 -9.85 -19.28 -12.67
N ILE A 123 -10.57 -18.30 -12.13
CA ILE A 123 -11.38 -17.35 -12.93
C ILE A 123 -10.47 -16.50 -13.83
N PHE A 124 -9.39 -15.96 -13.26
CA PHE A 124 -8.40 -15.15 -13.97
C PHE A 124 -7.78 -15.91 -15.16
N ILE A 125 -7.28 -17.14 -14.97
CA ILE A 125 -6.70 -17.95 -16.04
C ILE A 125 -7.72 -18.27 -17.13
N ASN A 126 -8.98 -18.51 -16.77
CA ASN A 126 -10.05 -18.73 -17.74
C ASN A 126 -10.34 -17.47 -18.57
N LYS A 127 -10.29 -16.26 -17.97
CA LYS A 127 -10.41 -15.00 -18.71
C LYS A 127 -9.21 -14.81 -19.64
N VAL A 128 -7.97 -14.99 -19.16
CA VAL A 128 -6.75 -14.89 -19.99
C VAL A 128 -6.85 -15.80 -21.22
N ARG A 129 -7.24 -17.06 -21.02
CA ARG A 129 -7.39 -18.04 -22.13
C ARG A 129 -8.39 -17.62 -23.20
N ARG A 130 -9.41 -16.83 -22.84
CA ARG A 130 -10.49 -16.41 -23.75
C ARG A 130 -10.23 -15.04 -24.39
N GLU A 131 -9.52 -14.16 -23.69
CA GLU A 131 -9.50 -12.72 -23.98
C GLU A 131 -8.09 -12.18 -24.27
N ARG A 132 -7.04 -12.98 -24.11
CA ARG A 132 -5.65 -12.56 -24.30
C ARG A 132 -4.90 -13.48 -25.28
N PRO A 133 -3.77 -13.01 -25.84
CA PRO A 133 -2.93 -13.84 -26.70
C PRO A 133 -2.45 -15.10 -25.95
N PRO A 134 -2.33 -16.25 -26.64
CA PRO A 134 -1.94 -17.51 -26.01
C PRO A 134 -0.54 -17.45 -25.38
N GLU A 135 0.35 -16.60 -25.88
CA GLU A 135 1.71 -16.41 -25.37
C GLU A 135 1.68 -15.91 -23.91
N LEU A 136 0.75 -15.01 -23.57
CA LEU A 136 0.61 -14.51 -22.19
C LEU A 136 0.25 -15.63 -21.21
N LEU A 137 -0.55 -16.60 -21.65
CA LEU A 137 -0.93 -17.74 -20.82
C LEU A 137 0.29 -18.63 -20.50
N GLU A 138 1.23 -18.76 -21.43
CA GLU A 138 2.47 -19.52 -21.23
C GLU A 138 3.43 -18.82 -20.26
N GLU A 139 3.39 -17.49 -20.20
CA GLU A 139 4.20 -16.67 -19.29
C GLU A 139 3.68 -16.68 -17.85
N ILE A 140 2.36 -16.82 -17.65
CA ILE A 140 1.77 -16.79 -16.32
C ILE A 140 2.17 -18.04 -15.50
N LYS A 141 2.58 -17.80 -14.25
CA LYS A 141 2.93 -18.82 -13.25
C LYS A 141 2.17 -18.54 -11.96
N GLY A 142 1.69 -19.58 -11.31
CA GLY A 142 0.96 -19.53 -10.04
C GLY A 142 0.93 -20.90 -9.40
#